data_AF-A0A7S2YGS1-F1
#
_entry.id   AF-A0A7S2YGS1-F1
#
_cell.length_a   1.000
_cell.length_b   1.000
_cell.length_c   1.000
_cell.angle_alpha   90.00
_cell.angle_beta   90.00
_cell.angle_gamma   90.00
#
_symmetry.space_group_name_H-M   'P 1'
#
loop_
_entity.id
_entity.type
_entity.pdbx_description
1 polymer ?
#
loop_
_entity_poly.entity_id
_entity_poly.type
_entity_poly.pdbx_seq_one_letter_code
_entity_poly.pdbx_strand_id
1 'polypeptide(L)'
;RYPLQKEYGVGKSAEYMSWFLLTSACLSRGAQGFESTKTITKKRAHSQKKAENEMCSYTNFELGVLFCSRLQGNKSTDRVYCWKPAVCSCREQRNVGVKSKLIHLPIPFDLRPTPYQQDPDEVEFCETPYFNEIVNGTGNTV
;
A
#
# COMPACT_ATOMS: atom_id res chain seq x y z
N ARG A 1 -7.26 -15.88 8.69
CA ARG A 1 -8.24 -14.88 9.17
C ARG A 1 -7.79 -14.39 10.54
N TYR A 2 -7.50 -13.09 10.71
CA TYR A 2 -7.25 -12.53 12.03
C TYR A 2 -8.50 -12.72 12.92
N PRO A 3 -8.38 -13.14 14.20
CA PRO A 3 -9.52 -13.45 15.09
C PRO A 3 -10.31 -12.22 15.59
N LEU A 4 -10.32 -11.14 14.82
CA LEU A 4 -10.87 -9.82 15.19
C LEU A 4 -12.37 -9.85 15.55
N GLN A 5 -13.17 -10.72 14.92
CA GLN A 5 -14.63 -10.72 15.06
C GLN A 5 -15.11 -11.09 16.48
N LYS A 6 -14.59 -12.19 17.05
CA LYS A 6 -15.10 -12.73 18.33
C LYS A 6 -14.49 -12.03 19.54
N GLU A 7 -13.20 -11.75 19.51
CA GLU A 7 -12.47 -11.24 20.68
C GLU A 7 -12.74 -9.76 20.95
N TYR A 8 -13.02 -8.97 19.91
CA TYR A 8 -13.12 -7.51 20.02
C TYR A 8 -14.56 -6.98 19.89
N GLY A 9 -15.56 -7.86 19.76
CA GLY A 9 -16.97 -7.48 19.60
C GLY A 9 -17.21 -6.61 18.36
N VAL A 10 -16.44 -6.85 17.29
CA VAL A 10 -16.47 -6.04 16.07
C VAL A 10 -17.56 -6.58 15.15
N GLY A 11 -18.33 -5.68 14.53
CA GLY A 11 -19.39 -6.04 13.59
C GLY A 11 -18.87 -6.84 12.38
N LYS A 12 -19.79 -7.46 11.64
CA LYS A 12 -19.46 -8.28 10.45
C LYS A 12 -18.92 -7.42 9.29
N SER A 13 -17.92 -7.93 8.59
CA SER A 13 -17.32 -7.36 7.38
C SER A 13 -16.82 -8.47 6.46
N ALA A 14 -16.70 -8.22 5.15
CA ALA A 14 -16.17 -9.21 4.20
C ALA A 14 -14.68 -9.46 4.44
N GLU A 15 -13.90 -8.39 4.63
CA GLU A 15 -12.49 -8.46 5.05
C GLU A 15 -12.16 -7.40 6.10
N TYR A 16 -11.18 -7.70 6.95
CA TYR A 16 -10.61 -6.79 7.94
C TYR A 16 -9.14 -6.54 7.62
N MET A 17 -8.70 -5.30 7.81
CA MET A 17 -7.32 -4.91 7.52
C MET A 17 -6.64 -4.47 8.81
N SER A 18 -5.48 -5.06 9.13
CA SER A 18 -4.62 -4.56 10.20
C SER A 18 -4.04 -3.19 9.84
N TRP A 19 -3.69 -3.00 8.56
CA TRP A 19 -3.27 -1.75 7.98
C TRP A 19 -3.69 -1.64 6.51
N PHE A 20 -3.78 -0.42 5.99
CA PHE A 20 -4.00 -0.11 4.58
C PHE A 20 -3.23 1.15 4.21
N LEU A 21 -2.43 1.12 3.15
CA LEU A 21 -1.64 2.25 2.67
C LEU A 21 -2.22 2.76 1.35
N LEU A 22 -2.70 4.00 1.35
CA LEU A 22 -3.06 4.73 0.13
C LEU A 22 -1.92 5.68 -0.22
N THR A 23 -1.27 5.50 -1.37
CA THR A 23 -0.02 6.21 -1.69
C THR A 23 0.10 6.52 -3.18
N SER A 24 0.84 7.57 -3.52
CA SER A 24 1.31 7.82 -4.89
C SER A 24 2.45 6.89 -5.32
N ALA A 25 3.14 6.27 -4.35
CA ALA A 25 4.30 5.42 -4.60
C ALA A 25 3.94 4.15 -5.38
N CYS A 26 4.32 4.11 -6.65
CA CYS A 26 4.26 2.90 -7.47
C CYS A 26 5.25 1.83 -6.97
N LEU A 27 5.09 0.59 -7.43
CA LEU A 27 6.04 -0.49 -7.20
C LEU A 27 7.27 -0.32 -8.11
N SER A 28 8.09 0.69 -7.83
CA SER A 28 9.32 0.99 -8.57
C SER A 28 10.47 1.27 -7.61
N ARG A 29 11.71 1.09 -8.07
CA ARG A 29 12.90 1.43 -7.26
C ARG A 29 12.97 2.91 -6.90
N GLY A 30 12.48 3.78 -7.79
CA GLY A 30 12.51 5.21 -7.54
C GLY A 30 11.60 5.66 -6.39
N ALA A 31 10.44 5.01 -6.26
CA ALA A 31 9.43 5.29 -5.25
C ALA A 31 9.63 4.50 -3.94
N GLN A 32 10.01 3.22 -4.03
CA GLN A 32 10.21 2.34 -2.86
C GLN A 32 11.59 2.51 -2.22
N GLY A 33 12.50 3.17 -2.93
CA GLY A 33 13.89 3.28 -2.57
C GLY A 33 14.68 2.04 -2.95
N PHE A 34 16.00 2.19 -2.96
CA PHE A 34 16.92 1.08 -3.06
C PHE A 34 18.09 1.30 -2.12
N GLU A 35 18.60 0.19 -1.59
CA GLU A 35 19.81 0.23 -0.80
C GLU A 35 20.99 0.45 -1.75
N SER A 36 21.70 1.57 -1.58
CA SER A 36 22.92 1.81 -2.32
C SER A 36 24.06 1.05 -1.65
N THR A 37 24.11 -0.27 -1.83
CA THR A 37 25.29 -1.04 -1.44
C THR A 37 26.43 -0.64 -2.36
N LYS A 38 27.28 0.29 -1.92
CA LYS A 38 28.63 0.42 -2.49
C LYS A 38 29.35 -0.90 -2.22
N THR A 39 29.34 -1.77 -3.22
CA THR A 39 30.33 -2.82 -3.46
C THR A 39 30.89 -3.47 -2.20
N ILE A 40 30.16 -4.42 -1.58
CA ILE A 40 30.83 -5.45 -0.80
C ILE A 40 31.50 -6.38 -1.82
N THR A 41 32.67 -5.97 -2.29
CA THR A 41 33.60 -6.87 -2.96
C THR A 41 33.87 -8.01 -2.00
N LYS A 42 33.40 -9.20 -2.39
CA LYS A 42 33.78 -10.49 -1.85
C LYS A 42 35.27 -10.50 -1.49
N LYS A 43 35.60 -10.57 -0.20
CA LYS A 43 36.68 -11.38 0.40
C LYS A 43 36.75 -11.15 1.91
N ARG A 44 36.46 -12.23 2.66
CA ARG A 44 36.92 -12.59 4.01
C ARG A 44 37.36 -11.46 4.95
N ALA A 45 36.70 -11.35 6.10
CA ALA A 45 37.41 -11.45 7.40
C ALA A 45 36.40 -11.58 8.54
N HIS A 46 36.58 -12.63 9.34
CA HIS A 46 36.16 -12.65 10.73
C HIS A 46 36.72 -11.41 11.45
N SER A 47 35.89 -10.40 11.75
CA SER A 47 36.06 -9.52 12.91
C SER A 47 34.96 -8.45 12.95
N GLN A 48 34.72 -7.99 14.16
CA GLN A 48 33.67 -7.08 14.60
C GLN A 48 33.67 -5.69 13.92
N LYS A 49 32.49 -5.05 13.98
CA LYS A 49 32.25 -3.60 14.07
C LYS A 49 32.59 -2.73 12.85
N LYS A 50 31.55 -2.44 12.05
CA LYS A 50 30.95 -1.09 11.97
C LYS A 50 29.62 -1.21 11.22
N ALA A 51 28.55 -0.72 11.81
CA ALA A 51 27.32 -0.41 11.07
C ALA A 51 27.67 0.73 10.10
N GLU A 52 28.19 0.38 8.93
CA GLU A 52 28.33 1.34 7.84
C GLU A 52 26.92 1.61 7.34
N ASN A 53 26.47 2.84 7.60
CA ASN A 53 25.16 3.40 7.25
C ASN A 53 24.53 2.74 6.02
N GLU A 54 23.55 1.87 6.25
CA GLU A 54 22.62 1.40 5.23
C GLU A 54 21.89 2.64 4.69
N MET A 55 22.39 3.17 3.56
CA MET A 55 21.83 4.37 2.94
C MET A 55 20.73 3.93 1.98
N CYS A 56 19.47 4.18 2.38
CA CYS A 56 18.35 4.08 1.48
C CYS A 56 18.27 5.35 0.61
N SER A 57 18.30 5.17 -0.70
CA SER A 57 18.18 6.27 -1.67
C SER A 57 16.84 6.18 -2.41
N TYR A 58 16.22 7.33 -2.64
CA TYR A 58 14.96 7.48 -3.38
C TYR A 58 15.19 8.48 -4.52
N THR A 59 14.54 8.26 -5.67
CA THR A 59 14.60 9.20 -6.81
C THR A 59 13.33 10.02 -6.96
N ASN A 60 12.23 9.58 -6.34
CA ASN A 60 10.93 10.23 -6.43
C ASN A 60 10.52 10.85 -5.09
N PHE A 61 9.72 11.90 -5.15
CA PHE A 61 8.96 12.38 -4.00
C PHE A 61 7.58 11.72 -4.02
N GLU A 62 7.24 11.02 -2.94
CA GLU A 62 5.98 10.28 -2.83
C GLU A 62 5.28 10.64 -1.51
N LEU A 63 3.95 10.59 -1.52
CA LEU A 63 3.13 10.84 -0.34
C LEU A 63 2.04 9.79 -0.21
N GLY A 64 1.82 9.34 1.03
CA GLY A 64 0.77 8.38 1.33
C GLY A 64 0.18 8.56 2.72
N VAL A 65 -0.99 7.96 2.92
CA VAL A 65 -1.72 7.91 4.18
C VAL A 65 -1.81 6.44 4.60
N LEU A 66 -1.25 6.14 5.77
CA LEU A 66 -1.33 4.82 6.39
C LEU A 66 -2.47 4.75 7.40
N PHE A 67 -3.46 3.91 7.11
CA PHE A 67 -4.57 3.61 8.00
C PHE A 67 -4.22 2.36 8.81
N CYS A 68 -4.02 2.52 10.12
CA CYS A 68 -3.76 1.39 11.03
C CYS A 68 -4.98 1.12 11.90
N SER A 69 -5.49 -0.11 11.86
CA SER A 69 -6.49 -0.57 12.83
C SER A 69 -5.83 -0.63 14.20
N ARG A 70 -6.28 0.21 15.13
CA ARG A 70 -5.77 0.21 16.51
C ARG A 70 -6.72 -0.56 17.38
N LEU A 71 -6.17 -1.53 18.09
CA LEU A 71 -6.83 -2.31 19.14
C LEU A 71 -6.02 -2.19 20.43
N GLN A 72 -5.72 -0.95 20.82
CA GLN A 72 -4.92 -0.67 22.02
C GLN A 72 -5.74 -0.78 23.32
N GLY A 73 -6.95 -1.33 23.25
CA GLY A 73 -7.79 -1.63 24.40
C GLY A 73 -8.68 -0.46 24.84
N ASN A 74 -8.49 0.75 24.30
CA ASN A 74 -9.46 1.83 24.47
C ASN A 74 -10.65 1.62 23.51
N LYS A 75 -11.58 0.78 23.96
CA LYS A 75 -12.78 0.36 23.21
C LYS A 75 -13.59 1.53 22.64
N SER A 76 -13.48 2.74 23.20
CA SER A 76 -14.24 3.92 22.75
C SER A 76 -13.63 4.59 21.50
N THR A 77 -12.32 4.49 21.31
CA THR A 77 -11.59 5.15 20.21
C THR A 77 -11.07 4.17 19.16
N ASP A 78 -11.07 2.87 19.47
CA ASP A 78 -10.62 1.83 18.55
C ASP A 78 -11.42 1.86 17.24
N ARG A 79 -10.70 1.92 16.12
CA ARG A 79 -11.25 1.90 14.77
C ARG A 79 -10.67 0.70 14.03
N VAL A 80 -11.53 0.02 13.30
CA VAL A 80 -11.16 -1.14 12.49
C VAL A 80 -11.47 -0.85 11.04
N TYR A 81 -10.43 -0.77 10.22
CA TYR A 81 -10.54 -0.56 8.78
C TYR A 81 -10.89 -1.88 8.09
N CYS A 82 -11.82 -1.82 7.14
CA CYS A 82 -12.42 -3.02 6.59
C CYS A 82 -13.05 -2.81 5.21
N TRP A 83 -13.29 -3.92 4.51
CA TRP A 83 -13.93 -3.94 3.20
C TRP A 83 -15.33 -4.53 3.29
N LYS A 84 -16.31 -3.79 2.75
CA LYS A 84 -17.75 -4.11 2.78
C LYS A 84 -18.27 -4.49 4.19
N PRO A 85 -18.23 -3.56 5.17
CA PRO A 85 -18.83 -3.80 6.48
C PRO A 85 -20.36 -3.86 6.39
N ALA A 86 -20.98 -4.71 7.20
CA ALA A 86 -22.44 -4.76 7.31
C ALA A 86 -23.02 -3.44 7.85
N VAL A 87 -22.30 -2.79 8.78
CA VAL A 87 -22.63 -1.47 9.31
C VAL A 87 -21.34 -0.65 9.41
N CYS A 88 -21.24 0.46 8.67
CA CYS A 88 -20.09 1.38 8.70
C CYS A 88 -20.34 2.53 9.67
N SER A 89 -19.29 2.94 10.40
CA SER A 89 -19.33 4.12 11.25
C SER A 89 -19.61 5.41 10.48
N CYS A 90 -19.21 5.46 9.21
CA CYS A 90 -19.52 6.54 8.28
C CYS A 90 -21.02 6.73 8.00
N ARG A 91 -21.87 5.71 8.24
CA ARG A 91 -23.32 5.74 7.96
C ARG A 91 -24.18 5.88 9.23
N GLU A 92 -23.57 5.96 10.40
CA GLU A 92 -24.27 6.01 11.70
C GLU A 92 -25.13 7.25 11.89
N GLN A 93 -24.87 8.35 11.19
CA GLN A 93 -25.68 9.56 11.29
C GLN A 93 -27.15 9.36 10.88
N ARG A 94 -27.50 8.23 10.24
CA ARG A 94 -28.88 7.94 9.81
C ARG A 94 -29.64 6.97 10.72
N ASN A 95 -28.96 6.19 11.57
CA ASN A 95 -29.59 5.15 12.38
C ASN A 95 -29.26 5.37 13.86
N VAL A 96 -30.18 6.02 14.56
CA VAL A 96 -30.11 6.28 16.01
C VAL A 96 -30.09 4.94 16.75
N GLY A 97 -28.91 4.49 17.21
CA GLY A 97 -28.79 3.37 18.15
C GLY A 97 -27.65 2.38 17.93
N VAL A 98 -27.05 2.31 16.72
CA VAL A 98 -25.98 1.33 16.43
C VAL A 98 -24.65 2.04 16.22
N LYS A 99 -23.76 1.97 17.23
CA LYS A 99 -22.37 2.44 17.12
C LYS A 99 -21.45 1.29 16.65
N SER A 100 -21.13 1.29 15.37
CA SER A 100 -20.11 0.46 14.73
C SER A 100 -18.71 1.08 14.85
N LYS A 101 -17.70 0.21 15.02
CA LYS A 101 -16.28 0.60 15.00
C LYS A 101 -15.64 0.46 13.62
N LEU A 102 -16.42 -0.02 12.66
CA LEU A 102 -15.97 -0.36 11.32
C LEU A 102 -15.88 0.89 10.45
N ILE A 103 -14.70 1.12 9.87
CA ILE A 103 -14.50 2.14 8.85
C ILE A 103 -14.32 1.43 7.53
N HIS A 104 -15.20 1.73 6.58
CA HIS A 104 -15.10 1.18 5.23
C HIS A 104 -13.99 1.87 4.45
N LEU A 105 -13.05 1.10 3.90
CA LEU A 105 -12.04 1.60 2.98
C LEU A 105 -12.56 1.63 1.54
N PRO A 106 -12.31 2.69 0.76
CA PRO A 106 -12.80 2.84 -0.62
C PRO A 106 -11.89 2.12 -1.63
N ILE A 107 -11.79 0.79 -1.52
CA ILE A 107 -10.93 -0.01 -2.39
C ILE A 107 -11.64 -0.24 -3.74
N PRO A 108 -11.09 0.18 -4.89
CA PRO A 108 -11.81 0.14 -6.16
C PRO A 108 -11.78 -1.23 -6.87
N PHE A 109 -11.19 -2.26 -6.24
CA PHE A 109 -11.02 -3.60 -6.80
C PHE A 109 -11.46 -4.68 -5.82
N ASP A 110 -11.65 -5.90 -6.34
CA ASP A 110 -11.91 -7.06 -5.49
C ASP A 110 -10.63 -7.48 -4.74
N LEU A 111 -10.77 -7.77 -3.45
CA LEU A 111 -9.67 -8.21 -2.60
C LEU A 111 -9.28 -9.68 -2.81
N ARG A 112 -10.09 -10.42 -3.58
CA ARG A 112 -9.82 -11.80 -3.97
C ARG A 112 -9.79 -11.91 -5.49
N PRO A 113 -8.83 -11.24 -6.16
CA PRO A 113 -8.74 -11.32 -7.61
C PRO A 113 -8.48 -12.76 -8.05
N THR A 114 -9.04 -13.13 -9.19
CA THR A 114 -8.68 -14.41 -9.83
C THR A 114 -7.25 -14.28 -10.36
N PRO A 115 -6.40 -15.31 -10.21
CA PRO A 115 -5.07 -15.30 -10.82
C PRO A 115 -5.15 -15.03 -12.33
N TYR A 116 -4.15 -14.34 -12.87
CA TYR A 116 -4.01 -14.19 -14.32
C TYR A 116 -4.05 -15.57 -14.98
N GLN A 117 -4.85 -15.68 -16.03
CA GLN A 117 -4.88 -16.87 -16.88
C GLN A 117 -3.76 -16.76 -17.91
N GLN A 118 -3.19 -17.89 -18.32
CA GLN A 118 -2.30 -17.89 -19.49
C GLN A 118 -3.16 -17.61 -20.72
N ASP A 119 -3.05 -16.40 -21.26
CA ASP A 119 -3.68 -16.03 -22.52
C ASP A 119 -2.65 -16.27 -23.65
N PRO A 120 -2.92 -17.14 -24.62
CA PRO A 120 -2.00 -17.36 -25.74
C PRO A 120 -1.82 -16.11 -26.62
N ASP A 121 -2.75 -15.15 -26.54
CA ASP A 121 -2.73 -13.87 -27.24
C ASP A 121 -2.35 -12.72 -26.29
N GLU A 122 -1.79 -13.00 -25.10
CA GLU A 122 -1.34 -11.97 -24.16
C GLU A 122 -0.27 -11.13 -24.85
N VAL A 123 -0.66 -9.92 -25.27
CA VAL A 123 0.28 -8.92 -25.75
C VAL A 123 1.14 -8.56 -24.55
N GLU A 124 2.40 -8.99 -24.58
CA GLU A 124 3.39 -8.69 -23.55
C GLU A 124 3.28 -7.22 -23.16
N PHE A 125 3.15 -6.94 -21.86
CA PHE A 125 3.03 -5.58 -21.35
C PHE A 125 4.19 -4.75 -21.89
N CYS A 126 3.91 -3.91 -22.88
CA CYS A 126 4.92 -3.05 -23.46
C CYS A 126 5.23 -1.96 -22.42
N GLU A 127 6.36 -2.08 -21.72
CA GLU A 127 6.82 -1.09 -20.71
C GLU A 127 6.92 0.33 -21.29
N THR A 128 6.94 0.46 -22.62
CA THR A 128 7.00 1.73 -23.35
C THR A 128 5.93 1.77 -24.43
N PRO A 129 4.64 1.96 -24.10
CA PRO A 129 3.62 2.12 -25.12
C PRO A 129 3.86 3.49 -25.77
N TYR A 130 4.61 3.49 -26.88
CA TYR A 130 5.01 4.62 -27.71
C TYR A 130 4.65 5.98 -27.11
N PHE A 131 5.48 6.45 -26.16
CA PHE A 131 5.53 7.89 -25.92
C PHE A 131 5.96 8.47 -27.27
N ASN A 132 5.04 9.14 -27.96
CA ASN A 132 5.37 9.91 -29.15
C ASN A 132 6.64 10.68 -28.80
N GLU A 133 7.72 10.45 -29.55
CA GLU A 133 8.95 11.23 -29.39
C GLU A 133 8.52 12.70 -29.32
N ILE A 134 8.89 13.38 -28.23
CA ILE A 134 8.73 14.83 -28.18
C ILE A 134 9.72 15.34 -29.21
N VAL A 135 9.25 15.57 -30.44
CA VAL A 135 10.03 16.14 -31.51
C VAL A 135 10.67 17.39 -30.95
N ASN A 136 12.00 17.53 -31.07
CA ASN A 136 12.70 18.72 -30.63
C ASN A 136 11.94 19.93 -31.15
N GLY A 137 11.36 20.71 -30.24
CA GLY A 137 10.68 21.94 -30.59
C GLY A 137 11.63 22.79 -31.41
N THR A 138 11.11 23.51 -32.40
CA THR A 138 11.83 24.55 -33.16
C THR A 138 12.23 25.68 -32.21
N GLY A 139 13.17 25.40 -31.30
CA GLY A 139 13.84 26.38 -30.48
C GLY A 139 14.52 27.32 -31.44
N ASN A 140 13.89 28.49 -31.61
CA ASN A 140 14.38 29.58 -32.42
C ASN A 140 15.88 29.76 -32.18
N THR A 141 16.67 29.59 -33.23
CA THR A 141 17.97 30.24 -33.34
C THR A 141 17.75 31.73 -33.15
N VAL A 142 18.20 32.24 -32.00
CA VAL A 142 18.55 33.65 -31.81
C VAL A 142 20.05 33.73 -31.77
#